data_AF-A0A8T4ZQT3-F1
#
_entry.id   AF-A0A8T4ZQT3-F1
#
_cell.length_a   1.000
_cell.length_b   1.000
_cell.length_c   1.000
_cell.angle_alpha   90.00
_cell.angle_beta   90.00
_cell.angle_gamma   90.00
#
_symmetry.space_group_name_H-M   'P 1'
#
loop_
_entity.id
_entity.type
_entity.pdbx_description
1 polymer ?
#
loop_
_entity_poly.entity_id
_entity_poly.type
_entity_poly.pdbx_seq_one_letter_code
_entity_poly.pdbx_strand_id
1 'polypeptide(L)'
;MSSPKSIVLKIGGSVITDKNEEMKANTQVIDRLATEIKEANVENLLLVHGGGSFGHPVAKRYNIKEGFKENSQKIGFAQTHHFMTVLNGLVMDSLIWHEVLAVSIPPSALMTTKNG
;
A
#
# COMPACT_ATOMS: atom_id res chain seq x y z
N MET A 1 -3.08 16.76 30.38
CA MET A 1 -2.10 15.94 29.62
C MET A 1 -2.28 16.28 28.15
N SER A 2 -1.20 16.62 27.42
CA SER A 2 -1.28 16.84 25.97
C SER A 2 -1.59 15.51 25.27
N SER A 3 -2.49 15.53 24.30
CA SER A 3 -2.80 14.35 23.47
C SER A 3 -1.52 13.77 22.83
N PRO A 4 -1.37 12.44 22.74
CA PRO A 4 -0.21 11.83 22.12
C PRO A 4 -0.07 12.30 20.67
N LYS A 5 1.15 12.66 20.26
CA LYS A 5 1.44 13.23 18.94
C LYS A 5 1.21 12.16 17.87
N SER A 6 0.33 12.44 16.91
CA SER A 6 0.15 11.56 15.75
C SER A 6 1.37 11.58 14.84
N ILE A 7 1.79 10.39 14.39
CA ILE A 7 2.89 10.19 13.44
C ILE A 7 2.33 9.52 12.19
N VAL A 8 2.73 10.03 11.03
CA VAL A 8 2.44 9.39 9.74
C VAL A 8 3.74 8.85 9.18
N LEU A 9 3.81 7.54 8.98
CA LEU A 9 4.94 6.85 8.35
C LEU A 9 4.54 6.43 6.94
N LYS A 10 5.33 6.83 5.94
CA LYS A 10 5.15 6.37 4.56
C LYS A 10 6.27 5.42 4.15
N ILE A 11 5.92 4.18 3.85
CA ILE A 11 6.80 3.19 3.24
C ILE A 11 6.69 3.31 1.72
N GLY A 12 7.79 3.69 1.06
CA GLY A 12 7.84 3.74 -0.40
C GLY A 12 7.67 2.35 -1.00
N GLY A 13 6.86 2.20 -2.05
CA GLY A 13 6.72 0.91 -2.75
C GLY A 13 8.05 0.37 -3.29
N SER A 14 9.02 1.24 -3.57
CA SER A 14 10.38 0.88 -3.97
C SER A 14 11.19 0.16 -2.90
N VAL A 15 10.78 0.25 -1.63
CA VAL A 15 11.45 -0.39 -0.50
C VAL A 15 10.93 -1.80 -0.31
N ILE A 16 9.60 -1.98 -0.45
CA ILE A 16 8.89 -3.24 -0.19
C ILE A 16 8.60 -4.06 -1.45
N THR A 17 9.05 -3.60 -2.62
CA THR A 17 8.91 -4.33 -3.89
C THR A 17 10.17 -4.17 -4.75
N ASP A 18 10.43 -5.15 -5.61
CA ASP A 18 11.40 -5.01 -6.69
C ASP A 18 10.77 -4.28 -7.87
N LYS A 19 11.42 -3.23 -8.38
CA LYS A 19 10.94 -2.46 -9.54
C LYS A 19 11.18 -3.15 -10.88
N ASN A 20 12.10 -4.11 -10.93
CA ASN A 20 12.50 -4.80 -12.15
C ASN A 20 11.60 -5.99 -12.49
N GLU A 21 10.85 -6.49 -11.51
CA GLU A 21 9.94 -7.63 -11.65
C GLU A 21 8.50 -7.21 -11.27
N GLU A 22 7.53 -7.44 -12.18
CA GLU A 22 6.11 -7.18 -11.88
C GLU A 22 5.65 -8.07 -10.70
N MET A 23 4.90 -7.48 -9.76
CA MET A 23 4.32 -8.20 -8.61
C MET A 23 5.34 -8.91 -7.72
N LYS A 24 6.56 -8.38 -7.61
CA LYS A 24 7.62 -8.94 -6.77
C LYS A 24 7.75 -8.18 -5.45
N ALA A 25 7.24 -8.77 -4.37
CA ALA A 25 7.39 -8.21 -3.03
C ALA A 25 8.79 -8.52 -2.45
N ASN A 26 9.32 -7.59 -1.68
CA ASN A 26 10.51 -7.81 -0.86
C ASN A 26 10.07 -8.18 0.57
N THR A 27 9.70 -9.44 0.77
CA THR A 27 9.15 -9.94 2.05
C THR A 27 10.12 -9.77 3.20
N GLN A 28 11.43 -9.96 2.96
CA GLN A 28 12.47 -9.74 3.97
C GLN A 28 12.48 -8.29 4.49
N VAL A 29 12.30 -7.31 3.59
CA VAL A 29 12.20 -5.91 3.99
C VAL A 29 10.87 -5.61 4.67
N ILE A 30 9.77 -6.20 4.23
CA ILE A 30 8.45 -6.05 4.89
C ILE A 30 8.54 -6.56 6.35
N ASP A 31 9.10 -7.75 6.57
CA ASP A 31 9.26 -8.35 7.91
C ASP A 31 10.18 -7.55 8.82
N ARG A 32 11.31 -7.09 8.29
CA ARG A 32 12.20 -6.20 9.05
C ARG A 32 11.48 -4.92 9.47
N LEU A 33 10.72 -4.30 8.56
CA LEU A 33 9.97 -3.08 8.87
C LEU A 33 8.87 -3.33 9.91
N ALA A 34 8.18 -4.47 9.87
CA ALA A 34 7.19 -4.83 10.88
C ALA A 34 7.81 -4.95 12.28
N THR A 35 9.01 -5.56 12.37
CA THR A 35 9.80 -5.62 13.61
C THR A 35 10.15 -4.21 14.11
N GLU A 36 10.72 -3.37 13.24
CA GLU A 36 11.11 -2.00 13.61
C GLU A 36 9.91 -1.14 14.05
N ILE A 37 8.75 -1.32 13.41
CA ILE A 37 7.50 -0.63 13.79
C ILE A 37 7.04 -1.09 15.19
N LYS A 38 7.09 -2.39 15.48
CA LYS A 38 6.75 -2.94 16.79
C LYS A 38 7.67 -2.40 17.89
N GLU A 39 8.98 -2.41 17.64
CA GLU A 39 10.00 -1.93 18.58
C GLU A 39 9.90 -0.43 18.84
N ALA A 40 9.55 0.36 17.84
CA ALA A 40 9.35 1.81 17.99
C ALA A 40 8.17 2.17 18.91
N ASN A 41 7.20 1.25 19.08
CA ASN A 41 6.05 1.35 19.99
C ASN A 41 5.35 2.73 19.95
N VAL A 42 5.07 3.22 18.75
CA VAL A 42 4.40 4.51 18.53
C VAL A 42 2.90 4.36 18.74
N GLU A 43 2.35 5.09 19.72
CA GLU A 43 0.94 5.00 20.12
C GLU A 43 -0.05 5.43 19.02
N ASN A 44 0.20 6.57 18.36
CA ASN A 44 -0.68 7.13 17.34
C ASN A 44 -0.03 7.09 15.95
N LEU A 45 0.12 5.90 15.38
CA LEU A 45 0.75 5.67 14.09
C LEU A 45 -0.27 5.48 12.96
N LEU A 46 -0.18 6.31 11.92
CA LEU A 46 -0.79 6.06 10.62
C LEU A 46 0.28 5.57 9.65
N LEU A 47 0.13 4.33 9.17
CA LEU A 47 1.02 3.74 8.18
C LEU A 47 0.43 3.87 6.77
N VAL A 48 1.25 4.33 5.82
CA VAL A 48 0.92 4.39 4.40
C VAL A 48 1.98 3.62 3.63
N HIS A 49 1.60 2.75 2.70
CA HIS A 49 2.56 2.12 1.80
C HIS A 49 2.28 2.46 0.33
N GLY A 50 3.33 2.52 -0.48
CA GLY A 50 3.21 2.67 -1.93
C GLY A 50 2.89 1.34 -2.62
N GLY A 51 2.45 1.42 -3.89
CA GLY A 51 2.09 0.24 -4.68
C GLY A 51 3.23 -0.49 -5.37
N GLY A 52 4.40 0.13 -5.51
CA GLY A 52 5.57 -0.52 -6.08
C GLY A 52 5.29 -1.19 -7.44
N SER A 53 5.86 -2.38 -7.64
CA SER A 53 5.61 -3.22 -8.82
C SER A 53 4.25 -3.92 -8.87
N PHE A 54 3.41 -3.76 -7.84
CA PHE A 54 2.03 -4.28 -7.84
C PHE A 54 1.04 -3.27 -8.44
N GLY A 55 1.26 -1.97 -8.24
CA GLY A 55 0.36 -0.93 -8.73
C GLY A 55 0.78 -0.35 -10.08
N HIS A 56 2.03 0.13 -10.19
CA HIS A 56 2.45 0.96 -11.31
C HIS A 56 2.34 0.30 -12.69
N PRO A 57 2.75 -0.97 -12.89
CA PRO A 57 2.74 -1.57 -14.22
C PRO A 57 1.32 -1.66 -14.80
N VAL A 58 0.35 -2.11 -14.00
CA VAL A 58 -1.04 -2.30 -14.42
C VAL A 58 -1.76 -0.96 -14.56
N ALA A 59 -1.57 -0.04 -13.62
CA ALA A 59 -2.15 1.30 -13.72
C ALA A 59 -1.66 2.04 -14.98
N LYS A 60 -0.39 1.85 -15.35
CA LYS A 60 0.19 2.41 -16.59
C LYS A 60 -0.36 1.72 -17.83
N ARG A 61 -0.51 0.39 -17.83
CA ARG A 61 -1.06 -0.40 -18.95
C ARG A 61 -2.46 0.07 -19.37
N TYR A 62 -3.27 0.52 -18.40
CA TYR A 62 -4.64 0.99 -18.62
C TYR A 62 -4.81 2.52 -18.46
N ASN A 63 -3.72 3.30 -18.42
CA ASN A 63 -3.78 4.76 -18.29
C ASN A 63 -4.71 5.26 -17.17
N ILE A 64 -4.76 4.56 -16.03
CA ILE A 64 -5.74 4.84 -14.95
C ILE A 64 -5.60 6.26 -14.39
N LYS A 65 -4.35 6.78 -14.34
CA LYS A 65 -4.06 8.14 -13.88
C LYS A 65 -4.70 9.22 -14.76
N GLU A 66 -5.04 8.91 -16.02
CA GLU A 66 -5.61 9.91 -16.93
C GLU A 66 -7.13 10.08 -16.78
N GLY A 67 -7.73 9.44 -15.76
CA GLY A 67 -9.17 9.41 -15.56
C GLY A 67 -9.88 8.44 -16.50
N PHE A 68 -11.20 8.32 -16.32
CA PHE A 68 -12.04 7.42 -17.11
C PHE A 68 -12.37 8.02 -18.48
N LYS A 69 -11.82 7.41 -19.53
CA LYS A 69 -11.95 7.74 -20.95
C LYS A 69 -12.55 6.60 -21.76
N GLU A 70 -12.33 5.33 -21.37
CA GLU A 70 -12.80 4.16 -22.13
C GLU A 70 -13.11 2.93 -21.25
N ASN A 71 -13.98 2.03 -21.74
CA ASN A 71 -14.46 0.87 -20.97
C ASN A 71 -13.36 -0.12 -20.54
N SER A 72 -12.25 -0.23 -21.29
CA SER A 72 -11.09 -1.05 -20.94
C SER A 72 -10.50 -0.67 -19.58
N GLN A 73 -10.65 0.59 -19.15
CA GLN A 73 -10.14 1.06 -17.87
C GLN A 73 -10.91 0.53 -16.66
N LYS A 74 -12.14 0.03 -16.84
CA LYS A 74 -12.89 -0.62 -15.76
C LYS A 74 -12.17 -1.88 -15.26
N ILE A 75 -11.75 -2.74 -16.20
CA ILE A 75 -10.97 -3.94 -15.82
C ILE A 75 -9.58 -3.54 -15.34
N GLY A 76 -8.95 -2.51 -15.93
CA GLY A 76 -7.67 -1.99 -15.48
C GLY A 76 -7.69 -1.46 -14.05
N PHE A 77 -8.75 -0.75 -13.66
CA PHE A 77 -8.97 -0.28 -12.30
C PHE A 77 -9.14 -1.46 -11.34
N ALA A 78 -9.99 -2.43 -11.69
CA ALA A 78 -10.22 -3.62 -10.87
C ALA A 78 -8.93 -4.43 -10.65
N GLN A 79 -8.13 -4.66 -11.70
CA GLN A 79 -6.85 -5.34 -11.61
C GLN A 79 -5.82 -4.56 -10.79
N THR A 80 -5.72 -3.25 -11.02
CA THR A 80 -4.82 -2.38 -10.23
C THR A 80 -5.18 -2.45 -8.75
N HIS A 81 -6.48 -2.33 -8.43
CA HIS A 81 -6.94 -2.43 -7.05
C HIS A 81 -6.65 -3.81 -6.46
N HIS A 82 -6.93 -4.89 -7.19
CA HIS A 82 -6.65 -6.25 -6.74
C HIS A 82 -5.17 -6.44 -6.39
N PHE A 83 -4.22 -6.06 -7.26
CA PHE A 83 -2.81 -6.20 -6.94
C PHE A 83 -2.35 -5.31 -5.79
N MET A 84 -2.95 -4.13 -5.61
CA MET A 84 -2.75 -3.34 -4.40
C MET A 84 -3.22 -4.07 -3.14
N THR A 85 -4.36 -4.78 -3.20
CA THR A 85 -4.84 -5.59 -2.07
C THR A 85 -3.93 -6.78 -1.77
N VAL A 86 -3.31 -7.39 -2.79
CA VAL A 86 -2.32 -8.48 -2.61
C VAL A 86 -1.09 -7.95 -1.88
N LEU A 87 -0.51 -6.83 -2.31
CA LEU A 87 0.64 -6.23 -1.62
C LEU A 87 0.27 -5.82 -0.19
N ASN A 88 -0.90 -5.19 0.00
CA ASN A 88 -1.40 -4.84 1.33
C ASN A 88 -1.57 -6.09 2.21
N GLY A 89 -2.04 -7.21 1.66
CA GLY A 89 -2.12 -8.50 2.37
C GLY A 89 -0.78 -8.92 2.96
N LEU A 90 0.29 -8.91 2.14
CA LEU A 90 1.64 -9.25 2.61
C LEU A 90 2.14 -8.32 3.73
N VAL A 91 1.86 -7.02 3.62
CA VAL A 91 2.21 -6.04 4.67
C VAL A 91 1.40 -6.30 5.94
N MET A 92 0.10 -6.54 5.81
CA MET A 92 -0.79 -6.81 6.94
C MET A 92 -0.43 -8.11 7.66
N ASP A 93 -0.15 -9.18 6.91
CA ASP A 93 0.29 -10.47 7.46
C ASP A 93 1.53 -10.27 8.33
N SER A 94 2.54 -9.59 7.79
CA SER A 94 3.78 -9.30 8.51
C SER A 94 3.55 -8.45 9.76
N LEU A 95 2.74 -7.39 9.67
CA LEU A 95 2.40 -6.57 10.83
C LEU A 95 1.71 -7.40 11.92
N ILE A 96 0.72 -8.23 11.56
CA ILE A 96 -0.03 -9.06 12.51
C ILE A 96 0.87 -10.13 13.14
N TRP A 97 1.73 -10.78 12.35
CA TRP A 97 2.66 -11.80 12.84
C TRP A 97 3.69 -11.23 13.82
N HIS A 98 4.01 -9.93 13.71
CA HIS A 98 4.86 -9.20 14.67
C HIS A 98 4.05 -8.48 15.76
N GLU A 99 2.79 -8.88 15.97
CA GLU A 99 1.90 -8.36 17.00
C GLU A 99 1.68 -6.84 16.91
N VAL A 100 1.69 -6.28 15.71
CA VAL A 100 1.23 -4.92 15.44
C VAL A 100 -0.26 -4.99 15.13
N LEU A 101 -1.08 -4.30 15.93
CA LEU A 101 -2.54 -4.27 15.82
C LEU A 101 -3.01 -3.41 14.64
N ALA A 102 -2.54 -3.73 13.43
CA ALA A 102 -2.83 -2.99 12.23
C ALA A 102 -4.23 -3.30 11.69
N VAL A 103 -4.88 -2.28 11.11
CA VAL A 103 -6.13 -2.41 10.36
C VAL A 103 -5.95 -1.67 9.03
N SER A 104 -6.32 -2.34 7.92
CA SER A 104 -6.19 -1.74 6.59
C SER A 104 -7.42 -0.90 6.24
N ILE A 105 -7.16 0.25 5.61
CA ILE A 105 -8.19 1.16 5.10
C ILE A 105 -7.86 1.47 3.62
N PRO A 106 -8.54 0.86 2.64
CA PRO A 106 -8.25 1.10 1.24
C PRO A 106 -8.79 2.48 0.79
N PRO A 107 -7.98 3.31 0.09
CA PRO A 107 -8.44 4.61 -0.41
C PRO A 107 -9.68 4.53 -1.30
N SER A 108 -9.83 3.46 -2.08
CA SER A 108 -10.98 3.24 -2.97
C SER A 108 -12.33 3.12 -2.26
N ALA A 109 -12.33 2.86 -0.95
CA ALA A 109 -13.56 2.79 -0.15
C ALA A 109 -13.98 4.15 0.43
N LEU A 110 -13.08 5.14 0.45
CA LEU A 110 -13.29 6.40 1.19
C LEU A 110 -13.05 7.66 0.35
N MET A 111 -12.41 7.54 -0.81
CA MET A 111 -11.98 8.67 -1.62
C MET A 111 -12.58 8.63 -3.01
N THR A 112 -12.83 9.81 -3.57
CA THR A 112 -13.20 10.00 -4.98
C THR A 112 -12.18 10.93 -5.61
N THR A 113 -11.68 10.58 -6.79
CA THR A 113 -10.82 11.47 -7.57
C THR A 113 -11.63 12.17 -8.66
N LYS A 114 -11.21 13.38 -9.04
CA LYS A 114 -11.78 14.13 -10.16
C LYS A 114 -10.68 14.33 -11.18
N ASN A 115 -10.98 14.02 -12.45
CA ASN A 115 -10.06 14.16 -13.60
C ASN A 115 -8.86 13.21 -13.62
N GLY A 116 -8.93 12.10 -12.88
CA GLY A 116 -7.79 11.22 -12.63
C GLY A 116 -7.17 11.50 -11.27
#